data_AF-A0A2N5VIY5-F1
#
_entry.id   AF-A0A2N5VIY5-F1
#
_cell.length_a   1.000
_cell.length_b   1.000
_cell.length_c   1.000
_cell.angle_alpha   90.00
_cell.angle_beta   90.00
_cell.angle_gamma   90.00
#
_symmetry.space_group_name_H-M   'P 1'
#
loop_
_entity.id
_entity.type
_entity.pdbx_description
1 polymer ?
#
loop_
_entity_poly.entity_id
_entity_poly.type
_entity_poly.pdbx_seq_one_letter_code
_entity_poly.pdbx_strand_id
1 'polypeptide(L)'
;MLVKSALLLLICSSMSGAVMSYTLHFRNNCPFTVWPAVGKAPNGQPDPSVAYGARLDPGGSSQFGVNDQEIGVRSWGRTGCDGNGANCATGACNGGLTCTDGGITSRVLLGEYGYQQFGNVISWDLSRVDASINIDTSINNGGNAKTCRQSNCPSDQAFAQPNDFQAITTSPVGSTFDITFCP
;
A
#
# COMPACT_ATOMS: atom_id res chain seq x y z
N MET A 1 -25.80 -43.28 47.11
CA MET A 1 -26.04 -41.92 46.58
C MET A 1 -24.75 -41.41 45.99
N LEU A 2 -24.61 -41.41 44.66
CA LEU A 2 -23.48 -40.77 43.97
C LEU A 2 -24.06 -39.61 43.16
N VAL A 3 -23.65 -38.39 43.53
CA VAL A 3 -24.13 -37.13 42.97
C VAL A 3 -23.44 -36.89 41.63
N LYS A 4 -24.25 -36.67 40.60
CA LYS A 4 -23.84 -36.27 39.25
C LYS A 4 -23.13 -34.92 39.30
N SER A 5 -21.91 -34.83 38.78
CA SER A 5 -21.30 -33.55 38.38
C SER A 5 -21.02 -33.60 36.89
N ALA A 6 -21.86 -32.90 36.12
CA ALA A 6 -21.63 -32.65 34.71
C ALA A 6 -20.85 -31.34 34.59
N LEU A 7 -19.60 -31.43 34.14
CA LEU A 7 -18.75 -30.28 33.85
C LEU A 7 -19.19 -29.69 32.50
N LEU A 8 -19.78 -28.50 32.52
CA LEU A 8 -20.22 -27.78 31.32
C LEU A 8 -19.01 -27.07 30.69
N LEU A 9 -18.43 -27.64 29.63
CA LEU A 9 -17.41 -26.98 28.82
C LEU A 9 -18.07 -25.87 27.99
N LEU A 10 -17.77 -24.61 28.34
CA LEU A 10 -18.14 -23.44 27.54
C LEU A 10 -17.22 -23.37 26.32
N ILE A 11 -17.69 -23.86 25.17
CA ILE A 11 -16.99 -23.71 23.89
C ILE A 11 -17.17 -22.27 23.41
N CYS A 12 -16.17 -21.42 23.63
CA CYS A 12 -16.10 -20.09 23.04
C CYS A 12 -15.74 -20.25 21.56
N SER A 13 -16.75 -20.41 20.70
CA SER A 13 -16.56 -20.38 19.25
C SER A 13 -16.22 -18.94 18.83
N SER A 14 -14.93 -18.65 18.65
CA SER A 14 -14.49 -17.43 17.99
C SER A 14 -14.93 -17.50 16.52
N MET A 15 -16.00 -16.79 16.17
CA MET A 15 -16.29 -16.48 14.77
C MET A 15 -15.18 -15.55 14.28
N SER A 16 -14.14 -16.12 13.66
CA SER A 16 -13.21 -15.36 12.83
C SER A 16 -13.99 -14.89 11.61
N GLY A 17 -14.61 -13.70 11.71
CA GLY A 17 -15.17 -13.04 10.54
C GLY A 17 -14.06 -12.86 9.52
N ALA A 18 -14.28 -13.26 8.26
CA ALA A 18 -13.35 -12.96 7.19
C ALA A 18 -13.18 -11.44 7.13
N VAL A 19 -12.00 -10.95 7.49
CA VAL A 19 -11.66 -9.54 7.31
C VAL A 19 -11.52 -9.33 5.81
N MET A 20 -12.47 -8.64 5.21
CA MET A 20 -12.43 -8.26 3.80
C MET A 20 -11.25 -7.28 3.63
N SER A 21 -10.29 -7.65 2.77
CA SER A 21 -9.06 -6.90 2.57
C SER A 21 -8.63 -6.94 1.11
N TYR A 22 -8.22 -5.81 0.57
CA TYR A 22 -7.45 -5.77 -0.66
C TYR A 22 -5.97 -6.04 -0.38
N THR A 23 -5.25 -6.54 -1.38
CA THR A 23 -3.83 -6.92 -1.26
C THR A 23 -2.97 -6.00 -2.11
N LEU A 24 -1.91 -5.47 -1.50
CA LEU A 24 -0.83 -4.78 -2.20
C LEU A 24 0.31 -5.78 -2.39
N HIS A 25 0.54 -6.22 -3.62
CA HIS A 25 1.59 -7.16 -3.98
C HIS A 25 2.74 -6.43 -4.66
N PHE A 26 3.91 -6.42 -4.03
CA PHE A 26 5.09 -5.69 -4.49
C PHE A 26 6.05 -6.62 -5.21
N ARG A 27 6.57 -6.16 -6.36
CA ARG A 27 7.61 -6.82 -7.13
C ARG A 27 8.75 -5.86 -7.42
N ASN A 28 9.97 -6.28 -7.11
CA ASN A 28 11.17 -5.53 -7.45
C ASN A 28 11.81 -6.09 -8.73
N ASN A 29 11.65 -5.39 -9.85
CA ASN A 29 12.39 -5.69 -11.09
C ASN A 29 13.62 -4.80 -11.27
N CYS A 30 13.90 -3.91 -10.33
CA CYS A 30 15.08 -3.05 -10.38
C CYS A 30 16.36 -3.86 -10.16
N PRO A 31 17.51 -3.40 -10.70
CA PRO A 31 18.82 -4.03 -10.46
C PRO A 31 19.40 -3.69 -9.08
N PHE A 32 18.62 -3.06 -8.19
CA PHE A 32 19.00 -2.66 -6.84
C PHE A 32 17.91 -3.03 -5.83
N THR A 33 18.27 -3.11 -4.54
CA THR A 33 17.32 -3.35 -3.46
C THR A 33 16.32 -2.20 -3.36
N VAL A 34 15.03 -2.53 -3.23
CA VAL A 34 13.93 -1.59 -2.98
C VAL A 34 13.29 -1.93 -1.64
N TRP A 35 12.92 -0.91 -0.88
CA TRP A 35 12.19 -1.09 0.38
C TRP A 35 10.76 -0.57 0.21
N PRO A 36 9.80 -1.41 -0.23
CA PRO A 36 8.40 -0.98 -0.27
C PRO A 36 7.94 -0.59 1.13
N ALA A 37 7.02 0.36 1.16
CA ALA A 37 6.35 0.83 2.36
C ALA A 37 4.85 0.99 2.09
N VAL A 38 4.05 0.78 3.14
CA VAL A 38 2.63 1.15 3.16
C VAL A 38 2.38 1.91 4.43
N GLY A 39 1.62 2.99 4.34
CA GLY A 39 1.18 3.74 5.50
C GLY A 39 -0.17 4.39 5.26
N LYS A 40 -0.76 4.94 6.31
CA LYS A 40 -2.05 5.61 6.25
C LYS A 40 -1.95 7.02 6.82
N ALA A 41 -2.55 7.96 6.11
CA ALA A 41 -2.64 9.35 6.53
C ALA A 41 -3.94 10.03 6.02
N PRO A 42 -5.12 9.63 6.52
CA PRO A 42 -6.39 10.24 6.15
C PRO A 42 -6.37 11.74 6.47
N ASN A 43 -6.83 12.56 5.52
CA ASN A 43 -6.81 14.02 5.65
C ASN A 43 -5.41 14.60 5.96
N GLY A 44 -4.35 13.90 5.55
CA GLY A 44 -2.96 14.29 5.80
C GLY A 44 -2.47 14.05 7.23
N GLN A 45 -3.23 13.36 8.08
CA GLN A 45 -2.84 13.05 9.46
C GLN A 45 -2.36 11.61 9.57
N PRO A 46 -1.09 11.35 9.96
CA PRO A 46 -0.59 9.99 10.16
C PRO A 46 -1.46 9.15 11.08
N ASP A 47 -1.75 7.92 10.65
CA ASP A 47 -2.42 6.90 11.45
C ASP A 47 -1.60 5.60 11.36
N PRO A 48 -0.94 5.17 12.45
CA PRO A 48 -0.10 3.98 12.45
C PRO A 48 -0.89 2.66 12.43
N SER A 49 -2.23 2.68 12.35
CA SER A 49 -3.05 1.46 12.25
C SER A 49 -2.76 0.66 10.97
N VAL A 50 -2.29 1.33 9.92
CA VAL A 50 -1.77 0.70 8.70
C VAL A 50 -0.32 1.12 8.56
N ALA A 51 0.58 0.16 8.79
CA ALA A 51 2.01 0.38 8.78
C ALA A 51 2.71 -0.88 8.25
N TYR A 52 3.52 -0.70 7.21
CA TYR A 52 4.26 -1.79 6.59
C TYR A 52 5.58 -1.30 6.03
N GLY A 53 6.55 -2.21 6.00
CA GLY A 53 7.65 -2.13 5.06
C GLY A 53 8.40 -3.44 4.98
N ALA A 54 9.09 -3.63 3.87
CA ALA A 54 9.89 -4.81 3.62
C ALA A 54 11.19 -4.42 2.90
N ARG A 55 12.11 -5.37 2.80
CA ARG A 55 13.31 -5.27 1.98
C ARG A 55 13.18 -6.26 0.83
N LEU A 56 13.24 -5.77 -0.40
CA LEU A 56 13.19 -6.59 -1.61
C LEU A 56 14.52 -6.50 -2.35
N ASP A 57 15.27 -7.58 -2.35
CA ASP A 57 16.40 -7.72 -3.28
C ASP A 57 15.93 -7.79 -4.75
N PRO A 58 16.82 -7.57 -5.73
CA PRO A 58 16.47 -7.70 -7.14
C PRO A 58 15.73 -9.02 -7.42
N GLY A 59 14.57 -8.93 -8.08
CA GLY A 59 13.69 -10.06 -8.38
C GLY A 59 12.77 -10.49 -7.22
N GLY A 60 12.94 -9.93 -6.03
CA GLY A 60 12.15 -10.24 -4.84
C GLY A 60 10.72 -9.70 -4.89
N SER A 61 9.85 -10.29 -4.08
CA SER A 61 8.47 -9.84 -3.88
C SER A 61 8.03 -9.91 -2.43
N SER A 62 7.01 -9.13 -2.10
CA SER A 62 6.29 -9.21 -0.83
C SER A 62 4.85 -8.79 -1.00
N GLN A 63 4.01 -9.02 0.01
CA GLN A 63 2.62 -8.58 -0.02
C GLN A 63 2.19 -8.04 1.34
N PHE A 64 1.16 -7.20 1.32
CA PHE A 64 0.52 -6.65 2.50
C PHE A 64 -1.00 -6.55 2.28
N GLY A 65 -1.78 -7.05 3.22
CA GLY A 65 -3.24 -6.93 3.21
C GLY A 65 -3.68 -5.67 3.93
N VAL A 66 -4.66 -4.96 3.36
CA VAL A 66 -5.24 -3.75 3.93
C VAL A 66 -6.75 -3.95 4.02
N ASN A 67 -7.35 -3.60 5.15
CA ASN A 67 -8.80 -3.70 5.31
C ASN A 67 -9.51 -2.86 4.23
N ASP A 68 -10.54 -3.44 3.59
CA ASP A 68 -11.23 -2.81 2.46
C ASP A 68 -11.89 -1.47 2.80
N GLN A 69 -12.12 -1.17 4.08
CA GLN A 69 -12.75 0.06 4.56
C GLN A 69 -11.76 1.17 4.88
N GLU A 70 -10.45 0.94 4.70
CA GLU A 70 -9.43 1.95 4.95
C GLU A 70 -9.45 3.07 3.89
N ILE A 71 -9.08 4.27 4.33
CA ILE A 71 -8.96 5.46 3.49
C ILE A 71 -7.63 6.16 3.73
N GLY A 72 -7.13 6.88 2.72
CA GLY A 72 -5.86 7.59 2.83
C GLY A 72 -4.65 6.66 2.94
N VAL A 73 -4.74 5.46 2.37
CA VAL A 73 -3.66 4.48 2.33
C VAL A 73 -2.74 4.84 1.17
N ARG A 74 -1.43 4.79 1.43
CA ARG A 74 -0.38 5.04 0.43
C ARG A 74 0.63 3.93 0.42
N SER A 75 1.13 3.59 -0.77
CA SER A 75 2.29 2.74 -0.98
C SER A 75 3.39 3.51 -1.73
N TRP A 76 4.65 3.18 -1.47
CA TRP A 76 5.78 3.75 -2.22
C TRP A 76 7.02 2.88 -2.10
N GLY A 77 7.99 3.11 -2.99
CA GLY A 77 9.30 2.46 -2.94
C GLY A 77 10.37 3.39 -2.37
N ARG A 78 11.25 2.85 -1.51
CA ARG A 78 12.40 3.56 -0.94
C ARG A 78 13.70 2.97 -1.47
N THR A 79 14.75 3.79 -1.59
CA THR A 79 16.06 3.35 -2.09
C THR A 79 17.20 3.80 -1.19
N GLY A 80 18.31 3.06 -1.23
CA GLY A 80 19.54 3.42 -0.52
C GLY A 80 19.37 3.51 1.00
N CYS A 81 18.58 2.60 1.58
CA CYS A 81 18.36 2.53 3.03
C CYS A 81 19.49 1.77 3.74
N ASP A 82 19.68 2.07 5.01
CA ASP A 82 20.49 1.26 5.92
C ASP A 82 19.91 -0.16 6.05
N GLY A 83 20.70 -1.10 6.60
CA GLY A 83 20.27 -2.50 6.77
C GLY A 83 19.01 -2.70 7.61
N ASN A 84 18.67 -1.73 8.47
CA ASN A 84 17.44 -1.70 9.27
C ASN A 84 16.26 -0.96 8.58
N GLY A 85 16.40 -0.56 7.32
CA GLY A 85 15.38 0.17 6.55
C GLY A 85 15.24 1.65 6.89
N ALA A 86 16.12 2.22 7.72
CA ALA A 86 16.17 3.66 8.03
C ALA A 86 17.08 4.42 7.04
N ASN A 87 17.11 5.75 7.18
CA ASN A 87 18.03 6.66 6.48
C ASN A 87 18.10 6.46 4.95
N CYS A 88 16.96 6.19 4.32
CA CYS A 88 16.88 5.98 2.88
C CYS A 88 17.26 7.26 2.11
N ALA A 89 18.01 7.10 1.01
CA ALA A 89 18.35 8.17 0.10
C ALA A 89 17.12 8.79 -0.58
N THR A 90 16.11 7.98 -0.89
CA THR A 90 14.81 8.47 -1.42
C THR A 90 13.65 7.77 -0.73
N GLY A 91 12.51 8.46 -0.61
CA GLY A 91 11.28 7.90 -0.05
C GLY A 91 11.33 7.61 1.46
N ALA A 92 12.30 8.16 2.19
CA ALA A 92 12.44 7.92 3.62
C ALA A 92 11.14 8.25 4.38
N CYS A 93 10.95 7.53 5.49
CA CYS A 93 9.77 7.63 6.33
C CYS A 93 10.17 7.52 7.81
N ASN A 94 9.29 7.98 8.69
CA ASN A 94 9.37 7.72 10.12
C ASN A 94 9.04 6.25 10.41
N GLY A 95 9.77 5.64 11.36
CA GLY A 95 9.54 4.25 11.81
C GLY A 95 10.59 3.22 11.35
N GLY A 96 11.58 3.63 10.55
CA GLY A 96 12.64 2.72 10.07
C GLY A 96 12.10 1.75 9.02
N LEU A 97 12.24 0.43 9.21
CA LEU A 97 11.71 -0.54 8.26
C LEU A 97 10.19 -0.40 8.08
N THR A 98 9.44 -0.24 9.17
CA THR A 98 7.98 -0.16 9.17
C THR A 98 7.55 1.30 9.26
N CYS A 99 7.04 1.85 8.15
CA CYS A 99 6.67 3.26 8.07
C CYS A 99 5.39 3.59 8.83
N THR A 100 5.37 4.69 9.57
CA THR A 100 4.22 5.11 10.42
C THR A 100 3.69 6.52 10.12
N ASP A 101 4.20 7.17 9.07
CA ASP A 101 3.83 8.55 8.71
C ASP A 101 2.84 8.64 7.53
N GLY A 102 2.44 7.50 6.94
CA GLY A 102 1.58 7.51 5.76
C GLY A 102 2.22 8.14 4.52
N GLY A 103 3.55 8.14 4.43
CA GLY A 103 4.29 8.62 3.26
C GLY A 103 4.26 10.13 3.07
N ILE A 104 3.74 10.91 4.03
CA ILE A 104 3.64 12.38 3.90
C ILE A 104 4.99 13.09 3.81
N THR A 105 6.06 12.44 4.25
CA THR A 105 7.44 12.96 4.15
C THR A 105 8.22 12.36 2.98
N SER A 106 7.66 11.38 2.26
CA SER A 106 8.43 10.58 1.31
C SER A 106 8.87 11.40 0.09
N ARG A 107 8.04 12.36 -0.36
CA ARG A 107 8.26 13.24 -1.53
C ARG A 107 8.61 12.47 -2.81
N VAL A 108 8.11 11.24 -2.91
CA VAL A 108 8.29 10.37 -4.07
C VAL A 108 6.95 9.90 -4.62
N LEU A 109 6.96 9.29 -5.81
CA LEU A 109 5.77 8.69 -6.44
C LEU A 109 5.07 7.75 -5.45
N LEU A 110 3.78 8.02 -5.22
CA LEU A 110 2.91 7.25 -4.35
C LEU A 110 1.93 6.43 -5.19
N GLY A 111 1.58 5.24 -4.72
CA GLY A 111 0.27 4.64 -5.02
C GLY A 111 -0.71 5.06 -3.93
N GLU A 112 -1.86 5.63 -4.29
CA GLU A 112 -2.90 6.02 -3.34
C GLU A 112 -4.09 5.07 -3.44
N TYR A 113 -4.71 4.76 -2.30
CA TYR A 113 -5.83 3.83 -2.20
C TYR A 113 -6.85 4.31 -1.16
N GLY A 114 -8.14 4.08 -1.42
CA GLY A 114 -9.17 4.36 -0.43
C GLY A 114 -10.53 3.79 -0.75
N TYR A 115 -11.24 3.35 0.28
CA TYR A 115 -12.61 2.87 0.18
C TYR A 115 -13.59 3.95 -0.30
N GLN A 116 -14.41 3.61 -1.28
CA GLN A 116 -15.57 4.40 -1.67
C GLN A 116 -16.86 3.66 -1.32
N GLN A 117 -17.57 4.17 -0.32
CA GLN A 117 -18.82 3.58 0.17
C GLN A 117 -19.90 3.54 -0.92
N PHE A 118 -20.07 4.63 -1.68
CA PHE A 118 -21.04 4.72 -2.79
C PHE A 118 -20.46 4.06 -4.04
N GLY A 119 -20.49 2.74 -4.07
CA GLY A 119 -19.93 1.92 -5.14
C GLY A 119 -19.34 0.62 -4.63
N ASN A 120 -18.99 0.58 -3.34
CA ASN A 120 -18.34 -0.57 -2.68
C ASN A 120 -17.09 -1.01 -3.45
N VAL A 121 -16.21 -0.05 -3.69
CA VAL A 121 -14.97 -0.18 -4.48
C VAL A 121 -13.79 0.44 -3.74
N ILE A 122 -12.58 0.08 -4.15
CA ILE A 122 -11.34 0.77 -3.79
C ILE A 122 -11.00 1.74 -4.92
N SER A 123 -10.96 3.03 -4.61
CA SER A 123 -10.35 4.04 -5.46
C SER A 123 -8.84 3.89 -5.40
N TRP A 124 -8.16 4.05 -6.53
CA TRP A 124 -6.71 4.03 -6.56
C TRP A 124 -6.13 4.80 -7.75
N ASP A 125 -4.90 5.27 -7.58
CA ASP A 125 -4.12 5.96 -8.59
C ASP A 125 -2.63 5.94 -8.24
N LEU A 126 -1.79 6.31 -9.20
CA LEU A 126 -0.46 6.81 -8.90
C LEU A 126 -0.56 8.33 -8.68
N SER A 127 0.25 8.86 -7.77
CA SER A 127 0.23 10.28 -7.41
C SER A 127 1.63 10.83 -7.28
N ARG A 128 1.86 11.96 -7.95
CA ARG A 128 3.13 12.72 -7.91
C ARG A 128 2.93 14.17 -7.48
N VAL A 129 1.83 14.47 -6.79
CA VAL A 129 1.57 15.81 -6.25
C VAL A 129 2.72 16.22 -5.33
N ASP A 130 3.44 17.29 -5.69
CA ASP A 130 4.64 17.77 -4.99
C ASP A 130 5.71 16.68 -4.72
N ALA A 131 5.80 15.68 -5.61
CA ALA A 131 6.65 14.52 -5.46
C ALA A 131 7.45 14.20 -6.74
N SER A 132 8.59 13.54 -6.56
CA SER A 132 9.46 13.10 -7.65
C SER A 132 9.27 11.62 -7.98
N ILE A 133 9.52 11.22 -9.23
CA ILE A 133 9.55 9.79 -9.59
C ILE A 133 10.95 9.26 -9.25
N ASN A 134 11.13 8.71 -8.04
CA ASN A 134 12.40 8.12 -7.62
C ASN A 134 12.64 6.73 -8.26
N ILE A 135 11.57 5.97 -8.44
CA ILE A 135 11.56 4.65 -9.08
C ILE A 135 10.40 4.62 -10.07
N ASP A 136 10.66 4.22 -11.30
CA ASP A 136 9.61 3.91 -12.27
C ASP A 136 8.68 2.85 -11.68
N THR A 137 7.38 3.13 -11.64
CA THR A 137 6.42 2.28 -10.92
C THR A 137 5.18 2.05 -11.76
N SER A 138 4.66 0.82 -11.72
CA SER A 138 3.37 0.43 -12.28
C SER A 138 2.49 -0.17 -11.21
N ILE A 139 1.20 0.19 -11.20
CA ILE A 139 0.15 -0.49 -10.44
C ILE A 139 -0.79 -1.12 -11.46
N ASN A 140 -0.97 -2.44 -11.38
CA ASN A 140 -1.93 -3.18 -12.21
C ASN A 140 -3.00 -3.82 -11.32
N ASN A 141 -4.25 -3.68 -11.71
CA ASN A 141 -5.35 -4.47 -11.18
C ASN A 141 -6.17 -5.03 -12.35
N GLY A 142 -6.16 -6.35 -12.52
CA GLY A 142 -7.00 -7.04 -13.50
C GLY A 142 -6.81 -6.59 -14.95
N GLY A 143 -5.62 -6.12 -15.32
CA GLY A 143 -5.32 -5.61 -16.66
C GLY A 143 -5.48 -4.10 -16.83
N ASN A 144 -6.05 -3.40 -15.84
CA ASN A 144 -6.00 -1.95 -15.79
C ASN A 144 -4.71 -1.50 -15.11
N ALA A 145 -3.84 -0.82 -15.85
CA ALA A 145 -2.52 -0.43 -15.38
C ALA A 145 -2.35 1.10 -15.40
N LYS A 146 -1.80 1.63 -14.31
CA LYS A 146 -1.24 2.98 -14.22
C LYS A 146 0.26 2.87 -14.09
N THR A 147 1.00 3.50 -15.00
CA THR A 147 2.46 3.40 -15.06
C THR A 147 3.09 4.76 -15.21
N CYS A 148 3.98 5.10 -14.29
CA CYS A 148 4.76 6.32 -14.35
C CYS A 148 6.25 6.03 -14.34
N ARG A 149 6.92 6.58 -15.35
CA ARG A 149 8.37 6.55 -15.51
C ARG A 149 8.92 7.97 -15.43
N GLN A 150 10.18 8.11 -15.02
CA GLN A 150 10.87 9.41 -15.04
C GLN A 150 10.83 10.06 -16.43
N SER A 151 10.92 9.24 -17.48
CA SER A 151 10.87 9.69 -18.87
C SER A 151 9.46 9.99 -19.38
N ASN A 152 8.43 9.38 -18.79
CA ASN A 152 7.06 9.52 -19.26
C ASN A 152 6.04 9.16 -18.16
N CYS A 153 5.25 10.14 -17.75
CA CYS A 153 4.16 9.97 -16.80
C CYS A 153 3.09 11.03 -17.14
N PRO A 154 2.20 10.75 -18.11
CA PRO A 154 1.13 11.66 -18.49
C PRO A 154 0.04 11.72 -17.41
N SER A 155 -0.85 12.72 -17.51
CA SER A 155 -1.86 13.01 -16.49
C SER A 155 -2.95 11.93 -16.33
N ASP A 156 -3.09 11.01 -17.28
CA ASP A 156 -3.95 9.83 -17.16
C ASP A 156 -3.27 8.68 -16.41
N GLN A 157 -1.96 8.77 -16.15
CA GLN A 157 -1.19 7.74 -15.47
C GLN A 157 -0.92 8.07 -14.01
N ALA A 158 -0.80 9.35 -13.66
CA ALA A 158 -0.73 9.77 -12.26
C ALA A 158 -1.38 11.13 -12.02
N PHE A 159 -1.98 11.27 -10.84
CA PHE A 159 -2.47 12.52 -10.31
C PHE A 159 -1.29 13.45 -10.02
N ALA A 160 -1.21 14.60 -10.69
CA ALA A 160 -0.10 15.54 -10.55
C ALA A 160 -0.55 16.91 -10.05
N GLN A 161 -1.77 17.30 -10.38
CA GLN A 161 -2.36 18.58 -9.99
C GLN A 161 -3.87 18.43 -9.74
N PRO A 162 -4.52 19.41 -9.11
CA PRO A 162 -5.96 19.39 -8.93
C PRO A 162 -6.69 19.13 -10.26
N ASN A 163 -7.68 18.23 -10.20
CA ASN A 163 -8.54 17.82 -11.33
C ASN A 163 -7.94 16.83 -12.35
N ASP A 164 -6.81 16.17 -12.07
CA ASP A 164 -6.31 15.02 -12.85
C ASP A 164 -7.15 13.74 -12.60
N PHE A 165 -8.48 13.86 -12.60
CA PHE A 165 -9.40 12.76 -12.26
C PHE A 165 -9.31 11.58 -13.23
N GLN A 166 -8.75 11.76 -14.41
CA GLN A 166 -8.47 10.70 -15.38
C GLN A 166 -7.41 9.69 -14.91
N ALA A 167 -6.58 10.06 -13.92
CA ALA A 167 -5.67 9.12 -13.28
C ALA A 167 -6.39 8.16 -12.33
N ILE A 168 -7.53 8.57 -11.79
CA ILE A 168 -8.27 7.81 -10.77
C ILE A 168 -8.96 6.62 -11.41
N THR A 169 -8.76 5.47 -10.79
CA THR A 169 -9.38 4.20 -11.17
C THR A 169 -10.11 3.61 -9.97
N THR A 170 -11.08 2.74 -10.21
CA THR A 170 -11.78 2.00 -9.16
C THR A 170 -11.72 0.51 -9.45
N SER A 171 -11.55 -0.29 -8.40
CA SER A 171 -11.56 -1.75 -8.46
C SER A 171 -12.46 -2.32 -7.36
N PRO A 172 -13.04 -3.53 -7.52
CA PRO A 172 -13.84 -4.15 -6.47
C PRO A 172 -13.06 -4.29 -5.14
N VAL A 173 -13.77 -4.25 -4.01
CA VAL A 173 -13.21 -4.66 -2.70
C VAL A 173 -12.64 -6.08 -2.77
N GLY A 174 -11.61 -6.36 -1.96
CA GLY A 174 -10.91 -7.65 -2.00
C GLY A 174 -9.97 -7.84 -3.20
N SER A 175 -9.72 -6.78 -3.98
CA SER A 175 -8.82 -6.81 -5.13
C SER A 175 -7.35 -7.02 -4.76
N THR A 176 -6.55 -7.51 -5.70
CA THR A 176 -5.08 -7.47 -5.62
C THR A 176 -4.53 -6.40 -6.56
N PHE A 177 -3.65 -5.56 -6.05
CA PHE A 177 -2.92 -4.55 -6.79
C PHE A 177 -1.47 -5.01 -6.92
N ASP A 178 -1.05 -5.34 -8.15
CA ASP A 178 0.32 -5.70 -8.48
C ASP A 178 1.13 -4.42 -8.71
N ILE A 179 1.98 -4.08 -7.73
CA ILE A 179 2.90 -2.95 -7.76
C ILE A 179 4.28 -3.42 -8.21
N THR A 180 4.70 -2.98 -9.39
CA THR A 180 6.00 -3.32 -9.97
C THR A 180 6.92 -2.10 -9.97
N PHE A 181 8.06 -2.23 -9.31
CA PHE A 181 9.17 -1.28 -9.40
C PHE A 181 10.08 -1.66 -10.57
N CYS A 182 10.48 -0.66 -11.36
CA CYS A 182 11.17 -0.81 -12.64
C CYS A 182 10.40 -1.70 -13.65
N PRO A 183 9.15 -1.33 -14.01
CA PRO A 183 8.30 -2.06 -14.94
C PRO A 183 8.70 -1.93 -16.41
#